data_AF-A0A1I1BQF9-F1
#
_entry.id   AF-A0A1I1BQF9-F1
#
_cell.length_a   1.000
_cell.length_b   1.000
_cell.length_c   1.000
_cell.angle_alpha   90.00
_cell.angle_beta   90.00
_cell.angle_gamma   90.00
#
_symmetry.space_group_name_H-M   'P 1'
#
loop_
_entity.id
_entity.type
_entity.pdbx_description
1 polymer ?
#
loop_
_entity_poly.entity_id
_entity_poly.type
_entity_poly.pdbx_seq_one_letter_code
_entity_poly.pdbx_strand_id
1 'polypeptide(L)'
;MPNDLLTVPRVRFGPASRLGAQLPHTISMVSNVGRVHSERSFQAEVRALLRDRLLDAAAELTCAEGWAGVTMGRLAARVGVSRQTVHKEVGTRQSLGQALVVREADRFLAGVAEQMAAHPGDPVSGIGSAVEYTLRGAADNALLKAILSGPLPGAEELLLLLAVRPEPVLRRAISAVLEHARTLYADHAEAEKDELAPLIEIIVRLTLSHLQQPLGPVEDAVEQARRIVERWL
;
A
#
# COMPACT_ATOMS: atom_id res chain seq x y z
N MET A 1 36.27 -14.30 -58.87
CA MET A 1 37.40 -15.24 -59.09
C MET A 1 38.58 -14.75 -58.27
N PRO A 2 39.35 -15.60 -57.57
CA PRO A 2 39.29 -17.08 -57.43
C PRO A 2 38.76 -17.48 -56.03
N ASN A 3 38.11 -18.62 -55.75
CA ASN A 3 38.22 -20.03 -56.16
C ASN A 3 39.31 -20.81 -55.39
N ASP A 4 38.88 -21.84 -54.64
CA ASP A 4 39.50 -23.16 -54.41
C ASP A 4 38.73 -23.86 -53.25
N LEU A 5 37.75 -24.72 -53.53
CA LEU A 5 37.83 -26.16 -53.89
C LEU A 5 38.62 -27.00 -52.89
N LEU A 6 37.93 -27.92 -52.19
CA LEU A 6 38.34 -29.32 -51.88
C LEU A 6 37.10 -30.07 -51.30
N THR A 7 36.28 -30.72 -52.13
CA THR A 7 36.27 -32.16 -52.48
C THR A 7 35.90 -33.11 -51.33
N VAL A 8 34.73 -33.75 -51.44
CA VAL A 8 34.21 -34.79 -50.52
C VAL A 8 34.13 -36.13 -51.28
N PRO A 9 34.61 -37.27 -50.73
CA PRO A 9 34.30 -38.58 -51.27
C PRO A 9 33.18 -39.27 -50.49
N ARG A 10 32.26 -39.89 -51.24
CA ARG A 10 31.17 -40.77 -50.76
C ARG A 10 31.70 -42.15 -50.40
N VAL A 11 31.23 -42.74 -49.29
CA VAL A 11 31.38 -44.18 -48.99
C VAL A 11 30.01 -44.79 -48.63
N ARG A 12 29.75 -45.96 -49.22
CA ARG A 12 28.54 -46.79 -49.13
C ARG A 12 28.36 -47.42 -47.74
N PHE A 13 27.11 -47.51 -47.28
CA PHE A 13 26.71 -48.41 -46.19
C PHE A 13 26.13 -49.71 -46.76
N GLY A 14 26.68 -50.85 -46.33
CA GLY A 14 26.06 -52.18 -46.43
C GLY A 14 25.49 -52.60 -45.06
N PRO A 15 24.50 -53.51 -44.98
CA PRO A 15 23.80 -53.82 -43.74
C PRO A 15 24.37 -55.08 -43.04
N ALA A 16 24.40 -55.08 -41.70
CA ALA A 16 24.60 -56.29 -40.90
C ALA A 16 23.95 -56.17 -39.50
N SER A 17 22.77 -56.80 -39.38
CA SER A 17 22.35 -57.75 -38.33
C SER A 17 22.69 -57.57 -36.83
N ARG A 18 21.58 -57.50 -36.06
CA ARG A 18 21.19 -58.29 -34.86
C ARG A 18 21.77 -58.01 -33.45
N LEU A 19 20.80 -58.01 -32.53
CA LEU A 19 20.76 -58.56 -31.16
C LEU A 19 21.26 -57.70 -29.97
N GLY A 20 20.27 -57.30 -29.16
CA GLY A 20 20.27 -57.56 -27.71
C GLY A 20 20.57 -56.38 -26.78
N ALA A 21 19.54 -55.86 -26.10
CA ALA A 21 19.56 -55.57 -24.66
C ALA A 21 18.24 -54.92 -24.21
N GLN A 22 17.62 -55.50 -23.19
CA GLN A 22 16.50 -54.94 -22.43
C GLN A 22 16.86 -53.58 -21.80
N LEU A 23 15.90 -52.67 -21.76
CA LEU A 23 15.92 -51.48 -20.89
C LEU A 23 14.71 -51.50 -19.95
N PRO A 24 14.89 -51.15 -18.66
CA PRO A 24 13.83 -51.19 -17.65
C PRO A 24 12.88 -50.00 -17.76
N HIS A 25 11.63 -50.21 -17.32
CA HIS A 25 10.63 -49.16 -17.15
C HIS A 25 11.07 -48.15 -16.08
N THR A 26 11.54 -46.98 -16.51
CA THR A 26 11.68 -45.81 -15.63
C THR A 26 10.33 -45.12 -15.54
N ILE A 27 9.69 -45.22 -14.37
CA ILE A 27 8.55 -44.39 -13.99
C ILE A 27 8.99 -42.92 -14.09
N SER A 28 8.31 -42.15 -14.94
CA SER A 28 8.55 -40.73 -15.15
C SER A 28 8.15 -39.94 -13.91
N MET A 29 9.11 -39.67 -13.02
CA MET A 29 9.00 -38.63 -11.99
C MET A 29 9.34 -37.27 -12.62
N VAL A 30 8.39 -36.69 -13.36
CA VAL A 30 8.46 -35.28 -13.74
C VAL A 30 7.11 -34.64 -13.44
N SER A 31 7.16 -33.54 -12.67
CA SER A 31 6.08 -32.59 -12.32
C SER A 31 5.57 -32.61 -10.86
N ASN A 32 6.46 -32.71 -9.86
CA ASN A 32 6.09 -32.37 -8.46
C ASN A 32 6.41 -30.91 -8.08
N VAL A 33 7.39 -30.27 -8.74
CA VAL A 33 7.92 -28.95 -8.33
C VAL A 33 6.97 -27.79 -8.70
N GLY A 34 6.27 -27.87 -9.84
CA GLY A 34 5.30 -26.85 -10.28
C GLY A 34 3.97 -26.87 -9.52
N ARG A 35 3.52 -28.05 -9.07
CA ARG A 35 2.28 -28.21 -8.28
C ARG A 35 2.42 -27.62 -6.88
N VAL A 36 3.55 -27.91 -6.22
CA VAL A 36 3.83 -27.45 -4.85
C VAL A 36 4.01 -25.92 -4.77
N HIS A 37 4.58 -25.27 -5.81
CA HIS A 37 4.67 -23.81 -5.85
C HIS A 37 3.30 -23.15 -6.07
N SER A 38 2.47 -23.71 -6.96
CA SER A 38 1.10 -23.21 -7.20
C SER A 38 0.20 -23.35 -5.97
N GLU A 39 0.26 -24.49 -5.28
CA GLU A 39 -0.49 -24.70 -4.03
C GLU A 39 -0.03 -23.76 -2.89
N ARG A 40 1.29 -23.51 -2.78
CA ARG A 40 1.83 -22.53 -1.81
C ARG A 40 1.43 -21.09 -2.15
N SER A 41 1.37 -20.72 -3.44
CA SER A 41 0.89 -19.40 -3.91
C SER A 41 -0.59 -19.22 -3.57
N PHE A 42 -1.42 -20.20 -3.93
CA PHE A 42 -2.86 -20.16 -3.66
C PHE A 42 -3.17 -20.06 -2.16
N GLN A 43 -2.48 -20.86 -1.32
CA GLN A 43 -2.63 -20.77 0.13
C GLN A 43 -2.14 -19.43 0.70
N ALA A 44 -1.16 -18.78 0.08
CA ALA A 44 -0.72 -17.43 0.46
C ALA A 44 -1.76 -16.38 0.07
N GLU A 45 -2.32 -16.45 -1.14
CA GLU A 45 -3.37 -15.57 -1.64
C GLU A 45 -4.65 -15.68 -0.80
N VAL A 46 -5.08 -16.90 -0.47
CA VAL A 46 -6.25 -17.12 0.40
C VAL A 46 -6.03 -16.54 1.80
N ARG A 47 -4.81 -16.67 2.35
CA ARG A 47 -4.47 -16.06 3.65
C ARG A 47 -4.44 -14.54 3.57
N ALA A 48 -3.88 -13.96 2.51
CA ALA A 48 -3.87 -12.53 2.29
C ALA A 48 -5.31 -11.98 2.22
N LEU A 49 -6.19 -12.62 1.43
CA LEU A 49 -7.59 -12.23 1.32
C LEU A 49 -8.33 -12.35 2.67
N LEU A 50 -8.07 -13.41 3.44
CA LEU A 50 -8.67 -13.56 4.76
C LEU A 50 -8.16 -12.48 5.73
N ARG A 51 -6.87 -12.16 5.69
CA ARG A 51 -6.28 -11.10 6.50
C ARG A 51 -6.90 -9.74 6.14
N ASP A 52 -7.11 -9.45 4.87
CA ASP A 52 -7.78 -8.23 4.43
C ASP A 52 -9.22 -8.16 4.92
N ARG A 53 -9.99 -9.24 4.82
CA ARG A 53 -11.36 -9.31 5.37
C ARG A 53 -11.41 -9.09 6.88
N LEU A 54 -10.45 -9.64 7.61
CA LEU A 54 -10.34 -9.43 9.06
C LEU A 54 -10.03 -7.98 9.41
N LEU A 55 -9.15 -7.34 8.64
CA LEU A 55 -8.83 -5.93 8.82
C LEU A 55 -10.01 -5.02 8.42
N ASP A 56 -10.75 -5.35 7.34
CA ASP A 56 -11.98 -4.61 6.96
C ASP A 56 -13.04 -4.70 8.06
N ALA A 57 -13.29 -5.89 8.58
CA ALA A 57 -14.21 -6.06 9.71
C ALA A 57 -13.75 -5.30 10.97
N ALA A 58 -12.44 -5.20 11.21
CA ALA A 58 -11.89 -4.42 12.31
C ALA A 58 -12.07 -2.92 12.09
N ALA A 59 -11.86 -2.41 10.87
CA ALA A 59 -12.10 -1.02 10.50
C ALA A 59 -13.57 -0.63 10.72
N GLU A 60 -14.50 -1.45 10.21
CA GLU A 60 -15.94 -1.23 10.37
C GLU A 60 -16.37 -1.20 11.84
N LEU A 61 -15.93 -2.17 12.63
CA LEU A 61 -16.23 -2.20 14.07
C LEU A 61 -15.63 -1.01 14.81
N THR A 62 -14.43 -0.58 14.42
CA THR A 62 -13.78 0.60 15.01
C THR A 62 -14.56 1.88 14.69
N CYS A 63 -15.02 2.04 13.45
CA CYS A 63 -15.81 3.21 13.05
C CYS A 63 -17.19 3.24 13.72
N ALA A 64 -17.83 2.08 13.88
CA ALA A 64 -19.18 2.00 14.46
C ALA A 64 -19.20 2.09 15.99
N GLU A 65 -18.24 1.45 16.67
CA GLU A 65 -18.30 1.22 18.12
C GLU A 65 -17.00 1.59 18.85
N GLY A 66 -16.02 2.14 18.14
CA GLY A 66 -14.69 2.42 18.67
C GLY A 66 -13.81 1.17 18.82
N TRP A 67 -12.52 1.39 19.08
CA TRP A 67 -11.55 0.30 19.20
C TRP A 67 -11.89 -0.68 20.33
N ALA A 68 -12.47 -0.19 21.43
CA ALA A 68 -12.92 -0.99 22.57
C ALA A 68 -13.88 -2.12 22.15
N GLY A 69 -14.73 -1.89 21.15
CA GLY A 69 -15.69 -2.86 20.62
C GLY A 69 -15.07 -3.98 19.77
N VAL A 70 -13.82 -3.83 19.34
CA VAL A 70 -13.11 -4.82 18.52
C VAL A 70 -12.58 -5.95 19.39
N THR A 71 -13.13 -7.15 19.22
CA THR A 71 -12.65 -8.38 19.88
C THR A 71 -12.45 -9.50 18.88
N MET A 72 -11.53 -10.42 19.17
CA MET A 72 -11.25 -11.58 18.31
C MET A 72 -12.50 -12.44 18.07
N GLY A 73 -13.40 -12.51 19.06
CA GLY A 73 -14.67 -13.21 18.93
C GLY A 73 -15.66 -12.54 17.97
N ARG A 74 -15.78 -11.21 18.02
CA ARG A 74 -16.66 -10.47 17.11
C ARG A 74 -16.11 -10.47 15.68
N LEU A 75 -14.80 -10.38 15.51
CA LEU A 75 -14.14 -10.53 14.21
C LEU A 75 -14.38 -11.91 13.61
N ALA A 76 -14.17 -12.96 14.40
CA ALA A 76 -14.44 -14.34 14.01
C ALA A 76 -15.89 -14.51 13.51
N ALA A 77 -16.85 -14.01 14.29
CA ALA A 77 -18.28 -14.07 13.93
C ALA A 77 -18.60 -13.27 12.66
N ARG A 78 -18.05 -12.05 12.51
CA ARG A 78 -18.32 -11.18 11.35
C ARG A 78 -17.72 -11.70 10.05
N VAL A 79 -16.53 -12.31 10.11
CA VAL A 79 -15.83 -12.87 8.93
C VAL A 79 -16.24 -14.33 8.65
N GLY A 80 -16.86 -15.02 9.61
CA GLY A 80 -17.31 -16.40 9.45
C GLY A 80 -16.19 -17.44 9.62
N VAL A 81 -15.23 -17.16 10.51
CA VAL A 81 -14.09 -18.05 10.80
C VAL A 81 -14.00 -18.36 12.30
N SER A 82 -13.20 -19.36 12.69
CA SER A 82 -12.98 -19.66 14.11
C SER A 82 -12.10 -18.60 14.78
N ARG A 83 -12.22 -18.42 16.10
CA ARG A 83 -11.30 -17.57 16.87
C ARG A 83 -9.84 -18.00 16.72
N GLN A 84 -9.59 -19.31 16.66
CA GLN A 84 -8.25 -19.86 16.43
C GLN A 84 -7.69 -19.43 15.07
N THR A 85 -8.53 -19.40 14.04
CA THR A 85 -8.16 -18.89 12.71
C THR A 85 -7.82 -17.40 12.78
N VAL A 86 -8.62 -16.58 13.45
CA VAL A 86 -8.29 -15.15 13.63
C VAL A 86 -6.94 -14.97 14.30
N HIS A 87 -6.68 -15.66 15.40
CA HIS A 87 -5.39 -15.60 16.08
C HIS A 87 -4.22 -16.05 15.20
N LYS A 88 -4.41 -17.09 14.39
CA LYS A 88 -3.40 -17.56 13.46
C LYS A 88 -3.06 -16.51 12.39
N GLU A 89 -4.07 -15.82 11.85
CA GLU A 89 -3.87 -14.92 10.71
C GLU A 89 -3.46 -13.49 11.12
N VAL A 90 -3.96 -12.96 12.24
CA VAL A 90 -3.68 -11.57 12.68
C VAL A 90 -2.96 -11.46 14.02
N GLY A 91 -2.76 -12.57 14.74
CA GLY A 91 -2.02 -12.61 16.00
C GLY A 91 -2.86 -12.18 17.22
N THR A 92 -2.38 -11.17 17.94
CA THR A 92 -3.05 -10.57 19.09
C THR A 92 -3.93 -9.39 18.65
N ARG A 93 -4.80 -8.89 19.56
CA ARG A 93 -5.55 -7.64 19.32
C ARG A 93 -4.60 -6.47 19.05
N GLN A 94 -3.46 -6.44 19.73
CA GLN A 94 -2.43 -5.42 19.53
C GLN A 94 -1.81 -5.50 18.13
N SER A 95 -1.43 -6.68 17.64
CA SER A 95 -0.89 -6.82 16.28
C SER A 95 -1.94 -6.56 15.20
N LEU A 96 -3.21 -6.89 15.47
CA LEU A 96 -4.33 -6.47 14.63
C LEU A 96 -4.42 -4.94 14.55
N GLY A 97 -4.33 -4.24 15.69
CA GLY A 97 -4.37 -2.78 15.74
C GLY A 97 -3.24 -2.14 14.92
N GLN A 98 -2.01 -2.67 15.02
CA GLN A 98 -0.87 -2.20 14.21
C GLN A 98 -1.13 -2.38 12.73
N ALA A 99 -1.56 -3.58 12.33
CA ALA A 99 -1.82 -3.89 10.93
C ALA A 99 -2.97 -3.03 10.38
N LEU A 100 -4.00 -2.77 11.18
CA LEU A 100 -5.11 -1.90 10.82
C LEU A 100 -4.64 -0.47 10.60
N VAL A 101 -3.90 0.10 11.55
CA VAL A 101 -3.39 1.48 11.45
C VAL A 101 -2.52 1.66 10.21
N VAL A 102 -1.57 0.75 9.96
CA VAL A 102 -0.69 0.82 8.78
C VAL A 102 -1.51 0.76 7.50
N ARG A 103 -2.45 -0.19 7.40
CA ARG A 103 -3.27 -0.35 6.20
C ARG A 103 -4.17 0.86 5.94
N GLU A 104 -4.82 1.40 6.97
CA GLU A 104 -5.67 2.57 6.80
C GLU A 104 -4.86 3.83 6.49
N ALA A 105 -3.66 3.98 7.04
CA ALA A 105 -2.75 5.06 6.65
C ALA A 105 -2.32 4.95 5.18
N ASP A 106 -1.96 3.76 4.71
CA ASP A 106 -1.58 3.54 3.30
C ASP A 106 -2.77 3.77 2.35
N ARG A 107 -3.97 3.27 2.69
CA ARG A 107 -5.22 3.55 1.92
C ARG A 107 -5.52 5.05 1.89
N PHE A 108 -5.37 5.73 3.01
CA PHE A 108 -5.61 7.16 3.10
C PHE A 108 -4.62 7.96 2.22
N LEU A 109 -3.33 7.65 2.27
CA LEU A 109 -2.31 8.27 1.42
C LEU A 109 -2.55 7.99 -0.07
N ALA A 110 -3.04 6.80 -0.42
CA ALA A 110 -3.44 6.51 -1.80
C ALA A 110 -4.58 7.44 -2.26
N GLY A 111 -5.60 7.67 -1.42
CA GLY A 111 -6.67 8.62 -1.74
C GLY A 111 -6.18 10.06 -1.89
N VAL A 112 -5.21 10.49 -1.07
CA VAL A 112 -4.53 11.80 -1.23
C VAL A 112 -3.84 11.89 -2.59
N ALA A 113 -3.10 10.84 -2.98
CA ALA A 113 -2.43 10.78 -4.28
C ALA A 113 -3.42 10.81 -5.45
N GLU A 114 -4.56 10.12 -5.33
CA GLU A 114 -5.64 10.16 -6.33
C GLU A 114 -6.19 11.57 -6.52
N GLN A 115 -6.39 12.33 -5.44
CA GLN A 115 -6.83 13.73 -5.55
C GLN A 115 -5.82 14.59 -6.31
N MET A 116 -4.52 14.42 -6.05
CA MET A 116 -3.49 15.15 -6.80
C MET A 116 -3.46 14.72 -8.27
N ALA A 117 -3.55 13.42 -8.53
CA ALA A 117 -3.51 12.85 -9.88
C ALA A 117 -4.72 13.26 -10.74
N ALA A 118 -5.84 13.68 -10.14
CA ALA A 118 -6.98 14.23 -10.85
C ALA A 118 -6.71 15.63 -11.46
N HIS A 119 -5.62 16.29 -11.06
CA HIS A 119 -5.25 17.64 -11.52
C HIS A 119 -3.80 17.69 -12.04
N PRO A 120 -3.45 16.91 -13.08
CA PRO A 120 -2.07 16.87 -13.59
C PRO A 120 -1.67 18.23 -14.14
N GLY A 121 -0.47 18.71 -13.77
CA GLY A 121 0.03 20.02 -14.20
C GLY A 121 -0.63 21.24 -13.54
N ASP A 122 -1.58 21.04 -12.62
CA ASP A 122 -2.21 22.11 -11.83
C ASP A 122 -1.98 21.87 -10.32
N PRO A 123 -0.81 22.28 -9.79
CA PRO A 123 -0.48 22.09 -8.38
C PRO A 123 -1.43 22.82 -7.43
N VAL A 124 -2.02 23.95 -7.82
CA VAL A 124 -2.96 24.71 -6.97
C VAL A 124 -4.22 23.89 -6.73
N SER A 125 -4.84 23.40 -7.81
CA SER A 125 -6.05 22.56 -7.70
C SER A 125 -5.73 21.23 -7.04
N GLY A 126 -4.66 20.53 -7.46
CA GLY A 126 -4.35 19.20 -6.97
C GLY A 126 -3.97 19.16 -5.48
N ILE A 127 -3.16 20.13 -5.01
CA ILE A 127 -2.86 20.25 -3.58
C ILE A 127 -4.11 20.68 -2.81
N GLY A 128 -4.90 21.64 -3.32
CA GLY A 128 -6.15 22.05 -2.69
C GLY A 128 -7.13 20.89 -2.49
N SER A 129 -7.33 20.06 -3.52
CA SER A 129 -8.19 18.86 -3.46
C SER A 129 -7.67 17.83 -2.46
N ALA A 130 -6.35 17.62 -2.38
CA ALA A 130 -5.73 16.75 -1.39
C ALA A 130 -5.94 17.24 0.06
N VAL A 131 -5.85 18.55 0.30
CA VAL A 131 -6.13 19.17 1.60
C VAL A 131 -7.60 18.98 1.98
N GLU A 132 -8.53 19.25 1.04
CA GLU A 132 -9.96 19.09 1.29
C GLU A 132 -10.31 17.64 1.66
N TYR A 133 -9.85 16.68 0.86
CA TYR A 133 -10.03 15.26 1.11
C TYR A 133 -9.52 14.86 2.50
N THR A 134 -8.36 15.36 2.90
CA THR A 134 -7.77 15.09 4.20
C THR A 134 -8.64 15.60 5.34
N LEU A 135 -9.07 16.87 5.27
CA LEU A 135 -9.84 17.51 6.33
C LEU A 135 -11.24 16.89 6.48
N ARG A 136 -11.92 16.59 5.37
CA ARG A 136 -13.24 15.93 5.41
C ARG A 136 -13.12 14.47 5.85
N GLY A 137 -12.17 13.72 5.29
CA GLY A 137 -11.98 12.30 5.60
C GLY A 137 -11.69 12.04 7.08
N ALA A 138 -10.95 12.94 7.74
CA ALA A 138 -10.69 12.83 9.17
C ALA A 138 -11.86 13.29 10.06
N ALA A 139 -12.70 14.21 9.59
CA ALA A 139 -13.89 14.63 10.33
C ALA A 139 -14.90 13.47 10.46
N ASP A 140 -15.03 12.67 9.40
CA ASP A 140 -16.05 11.62 9.30
C ASP A 140 -15.58 10.25 9.85
N ASN A 141 -14.29 10.09 10.16
CA ASN A 141 -13.72 8.81 10.56
C ASN A 141 -12.82 8.96 11.80
N ALA A 142 -13.30 8.45 12.94
CA ALA A 142 -12.56 8.48 14.21
C ALA A 142 -11.21 7.75 14.14
N LEU A 143 -11.10 6.67 13.37
CA LEU A 143 -9.82 5.96 13.20
C LEU A 143 -8.83 6.82 12.41
N LEU A 144 -9.25 7.45 11.31
CA LEU A 144 -8.40 8.38 10.56
C LEU A 144 -8.01 9.59 11.41
N LYS A 145 -8.95 10.15 12.18
CA LYS A 145 -8.65 11.21 13.14
C LYS A 145 -7.59 10.79 14.16
N ALA A 146 -7.66 9.58 14.70
CA ALA A 146 -6.65 9.06 15.64
C ALA A 146 -5.28 8.89 14.97
N ILE A 147 -5.25 8.40 13.73
CA ILE A 147 -4.03 8.20 12.95
C ILE A 147 -3.36 9.54 12.63
N LEU A 148 -4.15 10.55 12.25
CA LEU A 148 -3.66 11.83 11.75
C LEU A 148 -3.41 12.85 12.88
N SER A 149 -4.31 12.98 13.85
CA SER A 149 -4.29 14.04 14.87
C SER A 149 -3.65 13.64 16.20
N GLY A 150 -3.46 12.35 16.48
CA GLY A 150 -3.13 11.88 17.83
C GLY A 150 -4.38 11.74 18.72
N PRO A 151 -4.23 11.67 20.06
CA PRO A 151 -5.09 10.87 20.93
C PRO A 151 -6.57 11.24 20.94
N LEU A 152 -7.41 10.24 20.66
CA LEU A 152 -8.84 10.17 21.01
C LEU A 152 -9.01 9.41 22.34
N PRO A 153 -10.07 9.70 23.13
CA PRO A 153 -10.41 8.91 24.32
C PRO A 153 -10.67 7.43 23.97
N GLY A 154 -10.03 6.48 24.65
CA GLY A 154 -10.27 5.03 24.48
C GLY A 154 -9.48 4.34 23.36
N ALA A 155 -8.54 5.05 22.73
CA ALA A 155 -7.62 4.52 21.73
C ALA A 155 -6.17 4.40 22.26
N GLU A 156 -5.96 4.34 23.58
CA GLU A 156 -4.62 4.31 24.20
C GLU A 156 -3.75 3.14 23.71
N GLU A 157 -4.37 1.99 23.44
CA GLU A 157 -3.68 0.86 22.80
C GLU A 157 -3.24 1.18 21.37
N LEU A 158 -4.09 1.82 20.55
CA LEU A 158 -3.70 2.23 19.19
C LEU A 158 -2.62 3.32 19.21
N LEU A 159 -2.58 4.13 20.28
CA LEU A 159 -1.58 5.16 20.49
C LEU A 159 -0.21 4.59 20.85
N LEU A 160 -0.13 3.54 21.68
CA LEU A 160 1.12 2.81 21.91
C LEU A 160 1.62 2.11 20.63
N LEU A 161 0.74 1.92 19.65
CA LEU A 161 1.07 1.34 18.34
C LEU A 161 1.50 2.39 17.33
N LEU A 162 0.96 3.61 17.42
CA LEU A 162 1.47 4.82 16.78
C LEU A 162 2.74 5.36 17.48
N ALA A 163 3.02 4.92 18.72
CA ALA A 163 4.20 5.30 19.51
C ALA A 163 5.51 4.65 19.02
N VAL A 164 5.55 4.14 17.79
CA VAL A 164 6.76 4.19 16.96
C VAL A 164 6.95 5.65 16.52
N ARG A 165 7.00 6.59 17.48
CA ARG A 165 7.11 8.06 17.33
C ARG A 165 6.11 8.72 16.34
N PRO A 166 5.48 9.85 16.68
CA PRO A 166 4.67 10.62 15.72
C PRO A 166 5.49 11.16 14.52
N GLU A 167 6.80 11.35 14.67
CA GLU A 167 7.68 11.82 13.58
C GLU A 167 7.69 10.95 12.31
N PRO A 168 7.76 9.60 12.34
CA PRO A 168 7.72 8.79 11.12
C PRO A 168 6.40 8.81 10.37
N VAL A 169 5.24 9.04 11.00
CA VAL A 169 3.97 9.14 10.25
C VAL A 169 3.91 10.45 9.46
N LEU A 170 4.22 11.58 10.11
CA LEU A 170 4.29 12.88 9.43
C LEU A 170 5.35 12.87 8.33
N ARG A 171 6.55 12.32 8.62
CA ARG A 171 7.61 12.21 7.62
C ARG A 171 7.22 11.31 6.45
N ARG A 172 6.56 10.18 6.72
CA ARG A 172 6.06 9.28 5.66
C ARG A 172 5.01 9.98 4.80
N ALA A 173 4.09 10.73 5.41
CA ALA A 173 3.11 11.52 4.68
C ALA A 173 3.77 12.59 3.81
N ILE A 174 4.73 13.36 4.36
CA ILE A 174 5.50 14.35 3.60
C ILE A 174 6.24 13.67 2.43
N SER A 175 6.94 12.56 2.68
CA SER A 175 7.68 11.83 1.63
C SER A 175 6.75 11.31 0.53
N ALA A 176 5.60 10.72 0.88
CA ALA A 176 4.64 10.21 -0.09
C ALA A 176 4.04 11.32 -0.94
N VAL A 177 3.57 12.41 -0.31
CA VAL A 177 2.99 13.55 -1.03
C VAL A 177 4.04 14.24 -1.91
N LEU A 178 5.29 14.36 -1.43
CA LEU A 178 6.38 14.94 -2.20
C LEU A 178 6.75 14.09 -3.42
N GLU A 179 6.76 12.77 -3.29
CA GLU A 179 7.01 11.85 -4.41
C GLU A 179 5.96 12.01 -5.51
N HIS A 180 4.68 12.11 -5.13
CA HIS A 180 3.59 12.39 -6.07
C HIS A 180 3.70 13.80 -6.68
N ALA A 181 3.98 14.81 -5.87
CA ALA A 181 4.12 16.19 -6.35
C ALA A 181 5.26 16.34 -7.38
N ARG A 182 6.41 15.72 -7.12
CA ARG A 182 7.56 15.71 -8.06
C ARG A 182 7.21 15.03 -9.38
N THR A 183 6.38 14.00 -9.34
CA THR A 183 5.95 13.28 -10.54
C THR A 183 4.92 14.09 -11.34
N LEU A 184 3.95 14.70 -10.66
CA LEU A 184 2.81 15.36 -11.31
C LEU A 184 3.08 16.81 -11.73
N TYR A 185 4.00 17.49 -11.04
CA TYR A 185 4.26 18.93 -11.20
C TYR A 185 5.74 19.22 -11.50
N ALA A 186 6.43 18.29 -12.17
CA ALA A 186 7.85 18.43 -12.52
C ALA A 186 8.13 19.72 -13.29
N ASP A 187 7.21 20.14 -14.16
CA ASP A 187 7.35 21.35 -15.00
C ASP A 187 7.26 22.66 -14.18
N HIS A 188 6.73 22.60 -12.96
CA HIS A 188 6.60 23.72 -12.03
C HIS A 188 7.73 23.78 -10.99
N ALA A 189 8.64 22.80 -10.99
CA ALA A 189 9.80 22.80 -10.12
C ALA A 189 10.99 23.45 -10.85
N GLU A 190 11.49 24.59 -10.35
CA GLU A 190 12.83 25.04 -10.75
C GLU A 190 13.84 23.94 -10.38
N ALA A 191 14.40 23.29 -11.41
CA ALA A 191 15.24 22.09 -11.27
C ALA A 191 16.48 22.28 -10.36
N GLU A 192 16.88 23.52 -10.07
CA GLU A 192 18.07 23.83 -9.29
C GLU A 192 17.85 24.02 -7.77
N LYS A 193 16.61 24.14 -7.28
CA LYS A 193 16.38 24.53 -5.86
C LYS A 193 15.52 23.60 -4.99
N ASP A 194 14.92 22.53 -5.54
CA ASP A 194 14.03 21.59 -4.81
C ASP A 194 13.05 22.30 -3.86
N GLU A 195 12.48 23.42 -4.31
CA GLU A 195 11.62 24.27 -3.45
C GLU A 195 10.29 23.57 -3.12
N LEU A 196 9.95 22.48 -3.83
CA LEU A 196 8.76 21.67 -3.60
C LEU A 196 8.78 20.99 -2.24
N ALA A 197 9.94 20.55 -1.76
CA ALA A 197 10.04 19.86 -0.47
C ALA A 197 9.62 20.76 0.70
N PRO A 198 10.15 22.00 0.84
CA PRO A 198 9.66 22.97 1.82
C PRO A 198 8.17 23.30 1.67
N LEU A 199 7.66 23.48 0.44
CA LEU A 199 6.25 23.77 0.20
C LEU A 199 5.36 22.64 0.72
N ILE A 200 5.65 21.39 0.34
CA ILE A 200 4.87 20.23 0.78
C ILE A 200 4.93 20.08 2.30
N GLU A 201 6.09 20.28 2.93
CA GLU A 201 6.17 20.28 4.40
C GLU A 201 5.24 21.33 5.04
N ILE A 202 5.24 22.56 4.51
CA ILE A 202 4.36 23.64 4.99
C ILE A 202 2.88 23.25 4.85
N ILE A 203 2.47 22.76 3.67
CA ILE A 203 1.08 22.39 3.41
C ILE A 203 0.63 21.23 4.31
N VAL A 204 1.46 20.20 4.47
CA VAL A 204 1.13 19.06 5.33
C VAL A 204 0.98 19.51 6.78
N ARG A 205 1.89 20.35 7.29
CA ARG A 205 1.80 20.90 8.66
C ARG A 205 0.58 21.80 8.84
N LEU A 206 0.27 22.64 7.86
CA LEU A 206 -0.92 23.49 7.87
C LEU A 206 -2.20 22.65 7.92
N THR A 207 -2.28 21.62 7.08
CA THR A 207 -3.43 20.70 7.04
C THR A 207 -3.59 19.99 8.39
N LEU A 208 -2.50 19.49 8.96
CA LEU A 208 -2.52 18.86 10.28
C LEU A 208 -2.92 19.84 11.39
N SER A 209 -2.50 21.10 11.29
CA SER A 209 -2.94 22.16 12.22
C SER A 209 -4.44 22.37 12.16
N HIS A 210 -5.03 22.51 10.96
CA HIS A 210 -6.47 22.66 10.77
C HIS A 210 -7.25 21.43 11.22
N LEU A 211 -6.66 20.25 11.09
CA LEU A 211 -7.22 18.98 11.57
C LEU A 211 -7.33 18.94 13.11
N GLN A 212 -6.28 19.40 13.81
CA GLN A 212 -6.18 19.36 15.26
C GLN A 212 -6.93 20.51 15.93
N GLN A 213 -6.90 21.69 15.31
CA GLN A 213 -7.48 22.92 15.84
C GLN A 213 -8.31 23.63 14.75
N PRO A 214 -9.50 23.13 14.44
CA PRO A 214 -10.37 23.78 13.47
C PRO A 214 -10.83 25.13 14.01
N LEU A 215 -10.50 26.21 13.29
CA LEU A 215 -10.94 27.58 13.63
C LEU A 215 -12.08 28.08 12.73
N GLY A 216 -12.42 27.32 11.68
CA GLY A 216 -13.44 27.69 10.69
C GLY A 216 -13.79 26.52 9.77
N PRO A 217 -14.59 26.78 8.72
CA PRO A 217 -14.93 25.81 7.69
C PRO A 217 -13.70 25.23 6.97
N VAL A 218 -13.85 24.03 6.40
CA VAL A 218 -12.78 23.34 5.63
C VAL A 218 -12.37 24.18 4.42
N GLU A 219 -13.32 24.89 3.82
CA GLU A 219 -13.16 25.71 2.63
C GLU A 219 -12.13 26.83 2.85
N ASP A 220 -12.09 27.43 4.05
CA ASP A 220 -11.13 28.47 4.40
C ASP A 220 -9.70 27.92 4.48
N ALA A 221 -9.54 26.71 5.03
CA ALA A 221 -8.25 26.02 5.11
C ALA A 221 -7.74 25.62 3.71
N VAL A 222 -8.63 25.16 2.84
CA VAL A 222 -8.32 24.81 1.45
C VAL A 222 -7.89 26.05 0.67
N GLU A 223 -8.62 27.16 0.82
CA GLU A 223 -8.27 28.43 0.17
C GLU A 223 -6.93 28.98 0.68
N GLN A 224 -6.65 28.85 1.98
CA GLN A 224 -5.35 29.21 2.54
C GLN A 224 -4.21 28.38 1.93
N ALA A 225 -4.40 27.07 1.77
CA ALA A 225 -3.42 26.20 1.12
C ALA A 225 -3.21 26.59 -0.35
N ARG A 226 -4.28 26.83 -1.11
CA ARG A 226 -4.21 27.26 -2.52
C ARG A 226 -3.40 28.54 -2.69
N ARG A 227 -3.65 29.56 -1.88
CA ARG A 227 -2.90 30.83 -1.93
C ARG A 227 -1.42 30.69 -1.62
N ILE A 228 -1.05 29.74 -0.76
CA ILE A 228 0.36 29.45 -0.46
C ILE A 228 1.02 28.83 -1.69
N VAL A 229 0.35 27.87 -2.33
CA VAL A 229 0.85 27.22 -3.56
C VAL A 229 0.93 28.23 -4.71
N GLU A 230 -0.10 29.05 -4.93
CA GLU A 230 -0.13 30.09 -5.97
C GLU A 230 1.01 31.10 -5.86
N ARG A 231 1.42 31.45 -4.64
CA ARG A 231 2.53 32.40 -4.40
C ARG A 231 3.90 31.77 -4.57
N TRP A 232 3.97 30.45 -4.60
CA TRP A 232 5.19 29.68 -4.72
C TRP A 232 5.53 29.38 -6.19
N LEU A 233 4.51 29.23 -7.04
CA LEU A 233 4.63 29.11 -8.51
C LEU A 233 4.98 30.45 -9.16
#